data_AF-A0A7Z0HCC5-F1
#
_entry.id   AF-A0A7Z0HCC5-F1
#
_cell.length_a   1.000
_cell.length_b   1.000
_cell.length_c   1.000
_cell.angle_alpha   90.00
_cell.angle_beta   90.00
_cell.angle_gamma   90.00
#
_symmetry.space_group_name_H-M   'P 1'
#
loop_
_entity.id
_entity.type
_entity.pdbx_description
1 polymer ?
#
loop_
_entity_poly.entity_id
_entity_poly.type
_entity_poly.pdbx_seq_one_letter_code
_entity_poly.pdbx_strand_id
1 'polypeptide(L)'
;MLPGDILLVTGENKLSSSLIKAQKILYSNASSSHVEFSLGDGIFIHSTNDKGVHLALLVDEDEACNQNWRVIRHKSITESCSDTERLQEAAMYFYAQDYNKAFMGSGNDNSSFCSELVAKAYARAGIEIIEAKSPSKVTPAHFDKEADNLEDWVDVTNEYKKILVSMKENDFLYRTAMSTMSAIMTRRKAHEPIRQKMIEIFENGSIENKELAKQMREMLSKRQLKYWYEKEDK
;
A
#
# COMPACT_ATOMS: atom_id res chain seq x y z
N MET A 1 1.48 -5.39 15.30
CA MET A 1 1.53 -4.76 13.95
C MET A 1 0.32 -5.24 13.21
N LEU A 2 -0.62 -4.34 12.89
CA LEU A 2 -1.85 -4.73 12.22
C LEU A 2 -1.88 -4.16 10.81
N PRO A 3 -2.45 -4.89 9.84
CA PRO A 3 -2.77 -4.30 8.55
C PRO A 3 -3.62 -3.05 8.69
N GLY A 4 -3.24 -2.00 7.94
CA GLY A 4 -3.85 -0.67 8.05
C GLY A 4 -3.09 0.29 8.96
N ASP A 5 -2.22 -0.17 9.86
CA ASP A 5 -1.33 0.74 10.61
C ASP A 5 -0.51 1.59 9.63
N ILE A 6 -0.36 2.88 9.92
CA ILE A 6 0.32 3.83 9.04
C ILE A 6 1.66 4.19 9.65
N LEU A 7 2.74 3.91 8.92
CA LEU A 7 4.08 4.36 9.26
C LEU A 7 4.30 5.76 8.66
N LEU A 8 4.67 6.70 9.52
CA LEU A 8 4.98 8.08 9.20
C LEU A 8 6.50 8.24 9.32
N VAL A 9 7.15 8.59 8.21
CA VAL A 9 8.62 8.64 8.15
C VAL A 9 9.14 9.97 7.62
N THR A 10 10.34 10.32 8.09
CA THR A 10 11.11 11.46 7.60
C THR A 10 12.34 10.97 6.86
N GLY A 11 12.37 11.15 5.54
CA GLY A 11 13.56 10.85 4.77
C GLY A 11 14.69 11.84 5.07
N GLU A 12 15.94 11.37 5.04
CA GLU A 12 17.11 12.21 5.36
C GLU A 12 17.57 13.09 4.17
N ASN A 13 17.00 12.90 2.98
CA ASN A 13 17.43 13.60 1.78
C ASN A 13 16.85 15.03 1.66
N LYS A 14 17.50 15.86 0.83
CA LYS A 14 17.08 17.26 0.59
C LYS A 14 15.65 17.41 0.05
N LEU A 15 15.18 16.40 -0.70
CA LEU A 15 13.80 16.37 -1.21
C LEU A 15 12.81 16.26 -0.07
N SER A 16 13.06 15.39 0.91
CA SER A 16 12.25 15.19 2.10
C SER A 16 12.15 16.47 2.92
N SER A 17 13.28 17.15 3.18
CA SER A 17 13.26 18.44 3.90
C SER A 17 12.46 19.52 3.16
N SER A 18 12.50 19.52 1.83
CA SER A 18 11.75 20.49 1.01
C SER A 18 10.25 20.19 1.02
N LEU A 19 9.87 18.90 0.94
CA LEU A 19 8.48 18.45 1.06
C LEU A 19 7.90 18.84 2.42
N ILE A 20 8.62 18.58 3.52
CA ILE A 20 8.18 18.97 4.86
C ILE A 20 7.91 20.47 4.95
N LYS A 21 8.83 21.31 4.44
CA LYS A 21 8.64 22.77 4.41
C LYS A 21 7.40 23.18 3.63
N ALA A 22 7.17 22.61 2.45
CA ALA A 22 5.98 22.90 1.64
C ALA A 22 4.69 22.49 2.37
N GLN A 23 4.74 21.36 3.07
CA GLN A 23 3.62 20.83 3.84
C GLN A 23 3.27 21.65 5.09
N LYS A 24 4.17 22.50 5.60
CA LYS A 24 3.88 23.39 6.73
C LYS A 24 2.79 24.41 6.48
N ILE A 25 2.44 24.67 5.22
CA ILE A 25 1.29 25.49 4.83
C ILE A 25 -0.03 24.76 5.14
N LEU A 26 -0.04 23.43 5.05
CA LEU A 26 -1.21 22.60 5.36
C LEU A 26 -1.31 22.32 6.87
N TYR A 27 -0.18 22.06 7.52
CA TYR A 27 -0.11 21.81 8.95
C TYR A 27 1.24 22.25 9.52
N SER A 28 1.25 23.20 10.46
CA SER A 28 2.48 23.86 10.92
C SER A 28 3.51 22.91 11.56
N ASN A 29 3.04 21.81 12.15
CA ASN A 29 3.88 20.80 12.80
C ASN A 29 4.21 19.61 11.88
N ALA A 30 3.92 19.71 10.57
CA ALA A 30 4.30 18.69 9.60
C ALA A 30 5.78 18.32 9.75
N SER A 31 6.03 17.03 9.88
CA SER A 31 7.34 16.42 10.15
C SER A 31 7.62 15.26 9.20
N SER A 32 6.60 14.55 8.74
CA SER A 32 6.74 13.41 7.83
C SER A 32 6.83 13.87 6.37
N SER A 33 7.77 13.28 5.63
CA SER A 33 7.88 13.46 4.18
C SER A 33 7.23 12.33 3.40
N HIS A 34 6.98 11.20 4.05
CA HIS A 34 6.50 9.98 3.41
C HIS A 34 5.63 9.17 4.39
N VAL A 35 4.74 8.35 3.83
CA VAL A 35 3.82 7.51 4.59
C VAL A 35 3.69 6.14 3.96
N GLU A 36 3.50 5.12 4.79
CA GLU A 36 3.43 3.73 4.35
C GLU A 36 2.29 3.00 5.02
N PHE A 37 1.69 2.05 4.29
CA PHE A 37 0.58 1.24 4.76
C PHE A 37 1.10 -0.12 5.23
N SER A 38 0.83 -0.49 6.48
CA SER A 38 1.23 -1.80 6.99
C SER A 38 0.38 -2.90 6.39
N LEU A 39 1.02 -3.97 5.93
CA LEU A 39 0.39 -5.23 5.57
C LEU A 39 0.45 -6.25 6.72
N GLY A 40 0.88 -5.84 7.92
CA GLY A 40 1.17 -6.75 9.03
C GLY A 40 2.61 -7.30 8.99
N ASP A 41 3.03 -7.93 10.09
CA ASP A 41 4.32 -8.62 10.23
C ASP A 41 5.56 -7.82 9.80
N GLY A 42 5.51 -6.50 9.98
CA GLY A 42 6.60 -5.59 9.64
C GLY A 42 6.83 -5.40 8.15
N ILE A 43 5.88 -5.83 7.32
CA ILE A 43 5.85 -5.55 5.89
C ILE A 43 4.96 -4.33 5.65
N PHE A 44 5.45 -3.43 4.83
CA PHE A 44 4.76 -2.24 4.39
C PHE A 44 4.60 -2.24 2.88
N ILE A 45 3.55 -1.58 2.40
CA ILE A 45 3.38 -1.23 1.00
C ILE A 45 3.35 0.30 0.89
N HIS A 46 4.19 0.83 0.03
CA HIS A 46 4.36 2.27 -0.17
C HIS A 46 4.61 2.60 -1.63
N SER A 47 4.61 3.90 -1.99
CA SER A 47 4.89 4.35 -3.35
C SER A 47 6.04 5.34 -3.39
N THR A 48 7.10 5.03 -4.13
CA THR A 48 8.29 5.88 -4.28
C THR A 48 8.53 6.25 -5.74
N ASN A 49 9.26 7.34 -5.98
CA ASN A 49 9.50 7.85 -7.34
C ASN A 49 10.32 6.91 -8.24
N ASP A 50 11.13 6.02 -7.67
CA ASP A 50 12.00 5.09 -8.40
C ASP A 50 11.30 3.78 -8.78
N LYS A 51 10.36 3.28 -7.95
CA LYS A 51 9.74 1.95 -8.13
C LYS A 51 8.21 1.97 -8.24
N GLY A 52 7.57 3.11 -7.98
CA GLY A 52 6.12 3.14 -7.80
C GLY A 52 5.71 2.33 -6.56
N VAL A 53 4.57 1.64 -6.64
CA VAL A 53 4.02 0.88 -5.51
C VAL A 53 4.73 -0.46 -5.34
N HIS A 54 5.39 -0.64 -4.20
CA HIS A 54 6.13 -1.86 -3.88
C HIS A 54 6.17 -2.12 -2.36
N LEU A 55 6.78 -3.24 -1.97
CA LEU A 55 6.91 -3.66 -0.58
C LEU A 55 8.22 -3.17 0.04
N ALA A 56 8.16 -2.84 1.33
CA ALA A 56 9.29 -2.50 2.19
C ALA A 56 9.19 -3.27 3.51
N LEU A 57 10.32 -3.38 4.21
CA LEU A 57 10.38 -3.97 5.56
C LEU A 57 10.67 -2.88 6.58
N LEU A 58 10.07 -3.00 7.76
CA LEU A 58 10.32 -2.08 8.87
C LEU A 58 11.80 -1.99 9.24
N VAL A 59 12.55 -3.10 9.15
CA VAL A 59 13.99 -3.10 9.46
C VAL A 59 14.78 -2.19 8.52
N ASP A 60 14.39 -2.12 7.25
CA ASP A 60 15.03 -1.26 6.26
C ASP A 60 14.63 0.20 6.47
N GLU A 61 13.36 0.46 6.80
CA GLU A 61 12.86 1.81 7.10
C GLU A 61 13.46 2.38 8.40
N ASP A 62 13.67 1.54 9.42
CA ASP A 62 14.31 1.92 10.68
C ASP A 62 15.75 2.41 10.46
N GLU A 63 16.50 1.71 9.60
CA GLU A 63 17.86 2.10 9.20
C GLU A 63 17.84 3.36 8.32
N ALA A 64 16.98 3.41 7.31
CA ALA A 64 16.92 4.50 6.35
C ALA A 64 16.47 5.84 6.96
N CYS A 65 15.65 5.79 8.01
CA CYS A 65 15.13 6.97 8.68
C CYS A 65 15.82 7.28 10.01
N ASN A 66 16.92 6.57 10.35
CA ASN A 66 17.65 6.72 11.61
C ASN A 66 16.70 6.74 12.83
N GLN A 67 15.79 5.76 12.87
CA GLN A 67 14.78 5.58 13.93
C GLN A 67 13.78 6.74 14.08
N ASN A 68 13.76 7.68 13.13
CA ASN A 68 12.84 8.83 13.12
C ASN A 68 11.57 8.51 12.36
N TRP A 69 10.76 7.65 12.97
CA TRP A 69 9.46 7.24 12.47
C TRP A 69 8.46 7.11 13.61
N ARG A 70 7.18 7.21 13.28
CA ARG A 70 6.06 6.94 14.20
C ARG A 70 4.99 6.12 13.50
N VAL A 71 4.18 5.41 14.27
CA VAL A 71 3.11 4.56 13.73
C VAL A 71 1.79 4.92 14.38
N ILE A 72 0.77 5.11 13.56
CA ILE A 72 -0.60 5.35 14.02
C ILE A 72 -1.54 4.26 13.49
N ARG A 73 -2.55 3.93 14.30
CA ARG A 73 -3.62 2.99 13.95
C ARG A 73 -4.96 3.70 14.03
N HIS A 74 -5.80 3.54 13.01
CA HIS A 74 -7.16 4.06 13.05
C HIS A 74 -8.00 3.23 14.05
N LYS A 75 -8.79 3.89 14.90
CA LYS A 75 -9.56 3.23 15.98
C LYS A 75 -10.60 2.23 15.49
N SER A 76 -11.02 2.33 14.22
CA SER A 76 -11.93 1.35 13.61
C SER A 76 -11.26 0.02 13.27
N ILE A 77 -9.93 -0.04 13.26
CA ILE A 77 -9.20 -1.29 12.97
C ILE A 77 -9.23 -2.13 14.24
N THR A 78 -10.11 -3.12 14.24
CA THR A 78 -10.16 -4.13 15.28
C THR A 78 -9.16 -5.23 14.97
N GLU A 79 -8.66 -5.95 15.99
CA GLU A 79 -7.84 -7.16 15.80
C GLU A 79 -8.62 -8.32 15.14
N SER A 80 -9.83 -8.08 14.62
CA SER A 80 -10.58 -9.09 13.90
C SER A 80 -9.90 -9.43 12.57
N CYS A 81 -9.79 -10.73 12.30
CA CYS A 81 -9.15 -11.25 11.08
C CYS A 81 -9.80 -10.70 9.81
N SER A 82 -11.12 -10.50 9.81
CA SER A 82 -11.85 -9.99 8.64
C SER A 82 -11.53 -8.54 8.29
N ASP A 83 -11.27 -7.68 9.29
CA ASP A 83 -10.95 -6.28 9.04
C ASP A 83 -9.54 -6.13 8.46
N THR A 84 -8.60 -6.88 9.02
CA THR A 84 -7.20 -6.84 8.62
C THR A 84 -7.00 -7.47 7.23
N GLU A 85 -7.66 -8.58 6.92
CA GLU A 85 -7.64 -9.19 5.56
C GLU A 85 -8.18 -8.22 4.49
N ARG A 86 -9.32 -7.57 4.76
CA ARG A 86 -9.91 -6.59 3.85
C ARG A 86 -8.95 -5.43 3.56
N LEU A 87 -8.24 -4.95 4.58
CA LEU A 87 -7.25 -3.89 4.45
C LEU A 87 -6.01 -4.34 3.66
N GLN A 88 -5.53 -5.56 3.89
CA GLN A 88 -4.43 -6.15 3.11
C GLN A 88 -4.80 -6.26 1.63
N GLU A 89 -5.97 -6.84 1.32
CA GLU A 89 -6.47 -6.97 -0.04
C GLU A 89 -6.64 -5.61 -0.73
N ALA A 90 -7.20 -4.64 0.00
CA ALA A 90 -7.41 -3.30 -0.51
C ALA A 90 -6.10 -2.59 -0.85
N ALA A 91 -5.07 -2.72 -0.02
CA ALA A 91 -3.77 -2.13 -0.28
C ALA A 91 -3.00 -2.89 -1.39
N MET A 92 -3.00 -4.22 -1.35
CA MET A 92 -2.33 -5.07 -2.36
C MET A 92 -2.90 -4.89 -3.76
N TYR A 93 -4.18 -4.52 -3.90
CA TYR A 93 -4.79 -4.20 -5.19
C TYR A 93 -3.95 -3.22 -6.01
N PHE A 94 -3.30 -2.25 -5.36
CA PHE A 94 -2.51 -1.19 -6.00
C PHE A 94 -1.05 -1.57 -6.27
N TYR A 95 -0.63 -2.80 -5.94
CA TYR A 95 0.75 -3.24 -6.13
C TYR A 95 1.25 -3.02 -7.57
N ALA A 96 2.48 -2.52 -7.69
CA ALA A 96 3.16 -2.23 -8.94
C ALA A 96 2.47 -1.18 -9.83
N GLN A 97 1.62 -0.32 -9.27
CA GLN A 97 1.28 0.97 -9.89
C GLN A 97 2.52 1.85 -10.04
N ASP A 98 2.49 2.77 -11.02
CA ASP A 98 3.55 3.75 -11.19
C ASP A 98 3.51 4.82 -10.10
N TYR A 99 4.59 5.60 -9.97
CA TYR A 99 4.58 6.78 -9.10
C TYR A 99 3.83 7.94 -9.75
N ASN A 100 2.90 8.55 -9.01
CA ASN A 100 2.16 9.71 -9.51
C ASN A 100 3.03 10.98 -9.47
N LYS A 101 3.51 11.42 -10.63
CA LYS A 101 4.34 12.64 -10.77
C LYS A 101 3.52 13.95 -10.76
N ALA A 102 2.20 13.87 -10.91
CA ALA A 102 1.29 15.01 -10.89
C ALA A 102 0.74 15.25 -9.47
N PHE A 103 1.63 15.68 -8.56
CA PHE A 103 1.30 15.90 -7.15
C PHE A 103 0.13 16.89 -6.99
N MET A 104 -0.86 16.53 -6.17
CA MET A 104 -2.11 17.30 -5.97
C MET A 104 -2.91 17.57 -7.27
N GLY A 105 -2.74 16.77 -8.32
CA GLY A 105 -3.57 16.81 -9.53
C GLY A 105 -4.98 16.22 -9.34
N SER A 106 -5.62 15.81 -10.43
CA SER A 106 -6.94 15.16 -10.42
C SER A 106 -6.93 13.69 -9.95
N GLY A 107 -5.77 13.13 -9.56
CA GLY A 107 -5.63 11.69 -9.29
C GLY A 107 -5.76 10.84 -10.56
N ASN A 108 -5.40 9.56 -10.46
CA ASN A 108 -5.69 8.54 -11.49
C ASN A 108 -5.61 7.12 -10.90
N ASP A 109 -6.06 6.14 -11.66
CA ASP A 109 -6.18 4.74 -11.20
C ASP A 109 -4.93 3.88 -11.46
N ASN A 110 -3.88 4.43 -12.08
CA ASN A 110 -2.71 3.68 -12.53
C ASN A 110 -1.42 4.06 -11.81
N SER A 111 -1.47 5.13 -11.01
CA SER A 111 -0.34 5.64 -10.26
C SER A 111 -0.78 6.21 -8.92
N SER A 112 0.12 6.21 -7.96
CA SER A 112 -0.11 6.78 -6.63
C SER A 112 1.16 7.44 -6.11
N PHE A 113 1.04 8.56 -5.40
CA PHE A 113 2.08 8.95 -4.44
C PHE A 113 1.80 8.27 -3.08
N CYS A 114 2.71 8.39 -2.12
CA CYS A 114 2.67 7.61 -0.87
C CYS A 114 1.37 7.76 -0.07
N SER A 115 0.92 8.98 0.18
CA SER A 115 -0.32 9.28 0.91
C SER A 115 -1.58 9.01 0.11
N GLU A 116 -1.54 9.18 -1.21
CA GLU A 116 -2.64 8.79 -2.09
C GLU A 116 -2.85 7.27 -2.07
N LEU A 117 -1.78 6.48 -2.07
CA LEU A 117 -1.86 5.02 -1.94
C LEU A 117 -2.55 4.61 -0.65
N VAL A 118 -2.13 5.20 0.49
CA VAL A 118 -2.75 4.92 1.80
C VAL A 118 -4.23 5.28 1.77
N ALA A 119 -4.59 6.48 1.29
CA ALA A 119 -5.98 6.91 1.22
C ALA A 119 -6.82 6.04 0.27
N LYS A 120 -6.26 5.61 -0.86
CA LYS A 120 -6.91 4.66 -1.79
C LYS A 120 -7.14 3.30 -1.14
N ALA A 121 -6.19 2.79 -0.36
CA ALA A 121 -6.32 1.52 0.35
C ALA A 121 -7.47 1.57 1.37
N TYR A 122 -7.51 2.62 2.20
CA TYR A 122 -8.59 2.84 3.16
C TYR A 122 -9.96 3.02 2.47
N ALA A 123 -10.03 3.85 1.42
CA ALA A 123 -11.25 4.05 0.65
C ALA A 123 -11.76 2.75 0.00
N ARG A 124 -10.86 1.93 -0.55
CA ARG A 124 -11.18 0.61 -1.12
C ARG A 124 -11.63 -0.39 -0.05
N ALA A 125 -11.13 -0.28 1.17
CA ALA A 125 -11.61 -1.04 2.32
C ALA A 125 -12.95 -0.51 2.87
N GLY A 126 -13.47 0.61 2.36
CA GLY A 126 -14.70 1.24 2.84
C GLY A 126 -14.54 1.91 4.21
N ILE A 127 -13.33 2.34 4.55
CA ILE A 127 -13.02 3.09 5.76
C ILE A 127 -12.70 4.53 5.38
N GLU A 128 -13.48 5.45 5.90
CA GLU A 128 -13.24 6.88 5.70
C GLU A 128 -12.13 7.36 6.64
N ILE A 129 -11.19 8.13 6.09
CA ILE A 129 -10.11 8.78 6.84
C ILE A 129 -9.93 10.21 6.35
N ILE A 130 -9.31 11.06 7.16
CA ILE A 130 -8.93 12.44 6.80
C ILE A 130 -10.12 13.25 6.28
N GLU A 131 -11.20 13.33 7.07
CA GLU A 131 -12.37 14.18 6.80
C GLU A 131 -12.95 13.98 5.36
N ALA A 132 -13.12 12.73 4.92
CA ALA A 132 -13.59 12.34 3.58
C ALA A 132 -12.81 12.95 2.39
N LYS A 133 -11.56 13.36 2.59
CA LYS A 133 -10.77 14.00 1.54
C LYS A 133 -10.48 13.02 0.39
N SER A 134 -10.60 13.50 -0.84
CA SER A 134 -10.20 12.74 -2.04
C SER A 134 -8.75 12.23 -1.89
N PRO A 135 -8.45 10.95 -2.19
CA PRO A 135 -7.11 10.38 -2.03
C PRO A 135 -5.99 11.21 -2.68
N SER A 136 -6.25 11.80 -3.85
CA SER A 136 -5.32 12.65 -4.59
C SER A 136 -4.95 13.98 -3.90
N LYS A 137 -5.64 14.34 -2.82
CA LYS A 137 -5.43 15.56 -2.02
C LYS A 137 -4.94 15.27 -0.60
N VAL A 138 -4.84 14.00 -0.21
CA VAL A 138 -4.22 13.60 1.06
C VAL A 138 -2.71 13.79 0.94
N THR A 139 -2.05 14.17 2.03
CA THR A 139 -0.59 14.40 2.07
C THR A 139 -0.06 13.87 3.40
N PRO A 140 1.26 13.62 3.55
CA PRO A 140 1.84 13.23 4.84
C PRO A 140 1.45 14.16 6.01
N ALA A 141 1.38 15.47 5.78
CA ALA A 141 0.94 16.45 6.79
C ALA A 141 -0.47 16.22 7.35
N HIS A 142 -1.38 15.64 6.56
CA HIS A 142 -2.69 15.29 7.07
C HIS A 142 -2.57 14.16 8.11
N PHE A 143 -1.78 13.13 7.81
CA PHE A 143 -1.50 12.07 8.78
C PHE A 143 -0.70 12.59 9.98
N ASP A 144 0.17 13.58 9.79
CA ASP A 144 0.86 14.21 10.92
C ASP A 144 -0.10 14.90 11.88
N LYS A 145 -1.11 15.61 11.35
CA LYS A 145 -2.18 16.24 12.13
C LYS A 145 -2.97 15.17 12.90
N GLU A 146 -3.35 14.07 12.25
CA GLU A 146 -4.04 12.95 12.90
C GLU A 146 -3.22 12.32 14.03
N ALA A 147 -1.92 12.14 13.80
CA ALA A 147 -1.00 11.57 14.78
C ALA A 147 -0.75 12.48 15.99
N ASP A 148 -0.90 13.80 15.82
CA ASP A 148 -0.78 14.76 16.92
C ASP A 148 -2.09 14.91 17.71
N ASN A 149 -3.25 14.83 17.02
CA ASN A 149 -4.57 15.00 17.62
C ASN A 149 -5.11 13.73 18.30
N LEU A 150 -4.88 12.56 17.70
CA LEU A 150 -5.31 11.24 18.19
C LEU A 150 -6.84 11.12 18.46
N GLU A 151 -7.66 11.87 17.73
CA GLU A 151 -9.12 11.84 17.83
C GLU A 151 -9.69 10.51 17.33
N ASP A 152 -9.37 10.13 16.09
CA ASP A 152 -9.76 8.84 15.50
C ASP A 152 -8.60 7.82 15.44
N TRP A 153 -7.44 8.19 15.98
CA TRP A 153 -6.20 7.44 15.86
C TRP A 153 -5.58 7.13 17.22
N VAL A 154 -4.75 6.09 17.26
CA VAL A 154 -3.92 5.74 18.41
C VAL A 154 -2.47 5.59 17.97
N ASP A 155 -1.53 6.08 18.79
CA ASP A 155 -0.10 5.87 18.58
C ASP A 155 0.28 4.45 19.03
N VAL A 156 0.80 3.66 18.08
CA VAL A 156 1.23 2.27 18.30
C VAL A 156 2.74 2.09 18.06
N THR A 157 3.50 3.19 18.01
CA THR A 157 4.95 3.21 17.76
C THR A 157 5.71 2.29 18.71
N ASN A 158 5.34 2.27 19.99
CA ASN A 158 5.99 1.43 21.00
C ASN A 158 5.73 -0.07 20.80
N GLU A 159 4.60 -0.47 20.21
CA GLU A 159 4.35 -1.86 19.82
C GLU A 159 5.34 -2.28 18.72
N TYR A 160 5.54 -1.41 17.73
CA TYR A 160 6.45 -1.64 16.62
C TYR A 160 7.90 -1.72 17.08
N LYS A 161 8.34 -0.81 17.95
CA LYS A 161 9.71 -0.83 18.51
C LYS A 161 10.06 -2.14 19.22
N LYS A 162 9.09 -2.74 19.93
CA LYS A 162 9.30 -4.03 20.61
C LYS A 162 9.48 -5.18 19.62
N ILE A 163 8.61 -5.25 18.61
CA ILE A 163 8.64 -6.34 17.63
C ILE A 163 9.84 -6.20 16.69
N LEU A 164 10.28 -4.97 16.39
CA LEU A 164 11.46 -4.69 15.57
C LEU A 164 12.73 -5.39 16.10
N VAL A 165 12.89 -5.52 17.42
CA VAL A 165 14.01 -6.28 18.01
C VAL A 165 14.00 -7.72 17.51
N SER A 166 12.84 -8.39 17.60
CA SER A 166 12.69 -9.76 17.10
C SER A 166 12.83 -9.87 15.58
N MET A 167 12.45 -8.83 14.83
CA MET A 167 12.65 -8.78 13.38
C MET A 167 14.13 -8.74 13.02
N LYS A 168 14.93 -7.92 13.72
CA LYS A 168 16.38 -7.82 13.50
C LYS A 168 17.10 -9.13 13.82
N GLU A 169 16.66 -9.84 14.86
CA GLU A 169 17.19 -11.17 15.20
C GLU A 169 16.86 -12.24 14.15
N ASN A 170 15.73 -12.08 13.45
CA ASN A 170 15.22 -13.04 12.47
C ASN A 170 15.19 -12.46 11.04
N ASP A 171 16.09 -11.51 10.74
CA ASP A 171 16.07 -10.68 9.53
C ASP A 171 15.95 -11.53 8.23
N PHE A 172 16.71 -12.62 8.15
CA PHE A 172 16.66 -13.55 7.03
C PHE A 172 15.24 -14.09 6.74
N LEU A 173 14.47 -14.42 7.79
CA LEU A 173 13.12 -14.97 7.65
C LEU A 173 12.18 -13.91 7.07
N TYR A 174 12.18 -12.70 7.63
CA TYR A 174 11.36 -11.59 7.17
C TYR A 174 11.70 -11.17 5.73
N ARG A 175 13.00 -11.10 5.39
CA ARG A 175 13.46 -10.83 4.02
C ARG A 175 13.02 -11.91 3.04
N THR A 176 13.12 -13.17 3.42
CA THR A 176 12.68 -14.30 2.57
C THR A 176 11.18 -14.25 2.34
N ALA A 177 10.39 -14.00 3.39
CA ALA A 177 8.94 -13.88 3.29
C ALA A 177 8.51 -12.73 2.37
N MET A 178 9.03 -11.52 2.60
CA MET A 178 8.74 -10.34 1.77
C MET A 178 9.20 -10.53 0.32
N SER A 179 10.40 -11.10 0.11
CA SER A 179 10.93 -11.35 -1.25
C SER A 179 10.06 -12.35 -2.01
N THR A 180 9.59 -13.41 -1.33
CA THR A 180 8.69 -14.40 -1.91
C THR A 180 7.36 -13.76 -2.29
N MET A 181 6.77 -12.95 -1.39
CA MET A 181 5.53 -12.24 -1.67
C MET A 181 5.68 -11.31 -2.88
N SER A 182 6.73 -10.48 -2.88
CA SER A 182 7.03 -9.57 -3.99
C SER A 182 7.23 -10.32 -5.32
N ALA A 183 7.95 -11.44 -5.31
CA ALA A 183 8.18 -12.27 -6.51
C ALA A 183 6.88 -12.87 -7.06
N ILE A 184 5.98 -13.36 -6.20
CA ILE A 184 4.67 -13.89 -6.60
C ILE A 184 3.81 -12.81 -7.22
N MET A 185 3.74 -11.62 -6.60
CA MET A 185 2.94 -10.49 -7.09
C MET A 185 3.51 -9.93 -8.40
N THR A 186 4.83 -9.79 -8.52
CA THR A 186 5.52 -9.38 -9.74
C THR A 186 5.28 -10.36 -10.88
N ARG A 187 5.40 -11.66 -10.61
CA ARG A 187 5.11 -12.71 -11.60
C ARG A 187 3.67 -12.63 -12.09
N ARG A 188 2.71 -12.36 -11.20
CA ARG A 188 1.31 -12.20 -11.55
C ARG A 188 1.10 -11.03 -12.52
N LYS A 189 1.71 -9.86 -12.24
CA LYS A 189 1.70 -8.70 -13.17
C LYS A 189 2.31 -9.06 -14.53
N ALA A 190 3.49 -9.68 -14.53
CA ALA A 190 4.20 -10.02 -15.77
C ALA A 190 3.42 -11.02 -16.64
N HIS A 191 2.73 -11.98 -16.02
CA HIS A 191 1.96 -13.00 -16.73
C HIS A 191 0.57 -12.52 -17.16
N GLU A 192 0.07 -11.40 -16.63
CA GLU A 192 -1.29 -10.93 -16.92
C GLU A 192 -1.55 -10.72 -18.42
N PRO A 193 -0.72 -9.96 -19.18
CA PRO A 193 -0.97 -9.75 -20.61
C PRO A 193 -0.89 -11.06 -21.42
N ILE A 194 0.02 -11.96 -21.03
CA ILE A 194 0.19 -13.27 -21.67
C ILE A 194 -1.07 -14.11 -21.45
N ARG A 195 -1.58 -14.14 -20.21
CA ARG A 195 -2.80 -14.85 -19.83
C ARG A 195 -4.00 -14.30 -20.59
N GLN A 196 -4.16 -12.98 -20.67
CA GLN A 196 -5.26 -12.35 -21.41
C GLN A 196 -5.21 -12.72 -22.90
N LYS A 197 -4.02 -12.65 -23.53
CA LYS A 197 -3.83 -13.04 -24.93
C LYS A 197 -4.14 -14.52 -25.17
N MET A 198 -3.76 -15.41 -24.26
CA MET A 198 -4.09 -16.84 -24.36
C MET A 198 -5.60 -17.07 -24.31
N ILE A 199 -6.30 -16.39 -23.39
CA ILE A 199 -7.76 -16.49 -23.30
C ILE A 199 -8.41 -15.96 -24.58
N GLU A 200 -7.98 -14.80 -25.09
CA GLU A 200 -8.48 -14.23 -26.36
C GLU A 200 -8.26 -15.16 -27.56
N ILE A 201 -7.15 -15.91 -27.61
CA ILE A 201 -6.91 -16.94 -28.64
C ILE A 201 -7.95 -18.07 -28.52
N PHE A 202 -8.25 -18.53 -27.30
CA PHE A 202 -9.23 -19.59 -27.08
C PHE A 202 -10.67 -19.13 -27.38
N GLU A 203 -11.02 -17.88 -27.05
CA GLU A 203 -12.32 -17.27 -27.37
C GLU A 203 -12.60 -17.25 -28.89
N ASN A 204 -11.55 -17.20 -29.72
CA ASN A 204 -11.65 -17.20 -31.17
C ASN A 204 -11.47 -18.59 -31.81
N GLY A 205 -11.33 -19.64 -31.01
CA GLY A 205 -11.06 -21.01 -31.45
C GLY A 205 -12.29 -21.86 -31.72
N SER A 206 -12.11 -23.19 -31.62
CA SER A 206 -13.18 -24.18 -31.69
C SER A 206 -14.21 -24.00 -30.56
N ILE A 207 -15.34 -24.72 -30.64
CA ILE A 207 -16.35 -24.72 -29.57
C ILE A 207 -15.73 -25.15 -28.22
N GLU A 208 -14.85 -26.16 -28.24
CA GLU A 208 -14.12 -26.62 -27.06
C GLU A 208 -13.21 -25.53 -26.48
N ASN A 209 -12.49 -24.78 -27.33
CA ASN A 209 -11.64 -23.68 -26.88
C ASN A 209 -12.46 -22.55 -26.26
N LYS A 210 -13.63 -22.24 -26.82
CA LYS A 210 -14.53 -21.21 -26.26
C LYS A 210 -15.04 -21.59 -24.88
N GLU A 211 -15.39 -22.87 -24.67
CA GLU A 211 -15.80 -23.35 -23.35
C GLU A 211 -14.64 -23.30 -22.34
N LEU A 212 -13.43 -23.68 -22.76
CA LEU A 212 -12.24 -23.54 -21.92
C LEU A 212 -11.98 -22.07 -21.54
N ALA A 213 -12.09 -21.14 -22.49
CA ALA A 213 -11.94 -19.71 -22.20
C ALA A 213 -12.95 -19.22 -21.17
N LYS A 214 -14.21 -19.63 -21.29
CA LYS A 214 -15.28 -19.31 -20.32
C LYS A 214 -14.94 -19.84 -18.93
N GLN A 215 -14.49 -21.09 -18.80
CA GLN A 215 -14.05 -21.67 -17.53
C GLN A 215 -12.87 -20.91 -16.93
N MET A 216 -11.91 -20.49 -17.77
CA MET A 216 -10.78 -19.66 -17.31
C MET A 216 -11.25 -18.31 -16.77
N ARG A 217 -12.13 -17.60 -17.49
CA ARG A 217 -12.73 -16.33 -17.04
C ARG A 217 -13.47 -16.49 -15.71
N GLU A 218 -14.29 -17.53 -15.58
CA GLU A 218 -15.02 -17.82 -14.34
C GLU A 218 -14.09 -18.15 -13.16
N MET A 219 -13.04 -18.93 -13.39
CA MET A 219 -12.04 -19.20 -12.36
C MET A 219 -11.32 -17.91 -11.91
N LEU A 220 -11.04 -17.00 -12.84
CA LEU A 220 -10.37 -15.73 -12.55
C LEU A 220 -11.29 -14.75 -11.81
N SER A 221 -12.57 -14.70 -12.15
CA SER A 221 -13.53 -13.80 -11.51
C SER A 221 -13.76 -14.14 -10.02
N LYS A 222 -13.60 -15.41 -9.66
CA LYS A 222 -13.70 -15.95 -8.29
C LYS A 222 -12.45 -15.73 -7.42
N ARG A 223 -11.36 -15.17 -7.96
CA ARG A 223 -10.17 -14.86 -7.13
C ARG A 223 -10.51 -13.80 -6.10
N GLN A 224 -10.19 -14.10 -4.83
CA GLN A 224 -10.30 -13.18 -3.72
C GLN A 224 -9.40 -11.95 -3.94
N LEU A 225 -8.09 -12.16 -4.07
CA LEU A 225 -7.15 -11.09 -4.34
C LEU A 225 -7.14 -10.71 -5.82
N LYS A 226 -7.57 -9.48 -6.11
CA LYS A 226 -7.54 -8.84 -7.44
C LYS A 226 -6.52 -7.71 -7.46
N TYR A 227 -5.98 -7.39 -8.63
CA TYR A 227 -5.05 -6.27 -8.83
C TYR A 227 -5.56 -5.26 -9.85
N TRP A 228 -5.09 -4.02 -9.75
CA TRP A 228 -5.49 -2.91 -10.62
C TRP A 228 -5.22 -3.14 -12.12
N TYR A 229 -4.21 -3.93 -12.45
CA TYR A 229 -3.84 -4.25 -13.83
C TYR A 229 -4.63 -5.43 -14.43
N GLU A 230 -5.47 -6.10 -13.63
CA GLU A 230 -6.30 -7.20 -14.10
C GLU A 230 -7.59 -6.62 -14.68
N LYS A 231 -7.93 -6.97 -15.92
CA LYS A 231 -9.21 -6.57 -16.52
C LYS A 231 -10.34 -7.17 -15.69
N GLU A 232 -11.27 -6.33 -15.22
CA GLU A 232 -12.57 -6.81 -14.80
C GLU A 232 -13.33 -7.25 -16.05
N ASP A 233 -13.75 -8.51 -16.09
CA ASP A 233 -14.60 -9.01 -17.17
C ASP A 233 -15.93 -8.21 -17.09
N LYS A 234 -16.18 -7.38 -18.10
CA LYS A 234 -17.45 -6.65 -18.28
C LYS A 234 -18.54 -7.59 -18.78
#